data_AF-A0AAD7R4E5-F1
#
_entry.id   AF-A0AAD7R4E5-F1
#
_cell.length_a   1.000
_cell.length_b   1.000
_cell.length_c   1.000
_cell.angle_alpha   90.00
_cell.angle_beta   90.00
_cell.angle_gamma   90.00
#
_symmetry.space_group_name_H-M   'P 1'
#
loop_
_entity.id
_entity.type
_entity.pdbx_description
1 polymer ?
#
loop_
_entity_poly.entity_id
_entity_poly.type
_entity_poly.pdbx_seq_one_letter_code
_entity_poly.pdbx_strand_id
1 'polypeptide(L)'
;MTRKLMAEKGLYRKHSLDHPVLKDFGTHLEKDLQNEHYKQEVENVARFLYFMDPQQPSLEFVRDREKSKLFFRQLTEAKLSKQTVRNYHKSLKSTNLRHEDATLHGDCRHFIDYIGVQQKCLSKQVSKEITQKRHDRLI
;
A
#
# COMPACT_ATOMS: atom_id res chain seq x y z
N MET A 1 8.73 -1.46 19.69
CA MET A 1 9.40 -0.33 19.02
C MET A 1 8.63 0.17 17.80
N THR A 2 8.35 -0.66 16.80
CA THR A 2 7.69 -0.26 15.52
C THR A 2 6.30 0.37 15.69
N ARG A 3 5.45 -0.13 16.60
CA ARG A 3 4.12 0.46 16.87
C ARG A 3 4.22 1.90 17.42
N LYS A 4 5.21 2.19 18.25
CA LYS A 4 5.40 3.55 18.80
C LYS A 4 5.81 4.54 17.70
N LEU A 5 6.78 4.16 16.86
CA LEU A 5 7.25 4.98 15.73
C LEU A 5 6.15 5.25 14.68
N MET A 6 5.30 4.27 14.42
CA MET A 6 4.12 4.42 13.55
C MET A 6 3.13 5.45 14.10
N ALA A 7 2.86 5.41 15.41
CA ALA A 7 1.97 6.37 16.06
C ALA A 7 2.56 7.79 16.06
N GLU A 8 3.86 7.93 16.37
CA GLU A 8 4.58 9.21 16.35
C GLU A 8 4.58 9.87 14.96
N LYS A 9 4.74 9.06 13.89
CA LYS A 9 4.65 9.55 12.49
C LYS A 9 3.21 9.68 11.97
N GLY A 10 2.20 9.42 12.79
CA GLY A 10 0.78 9.51 12.40
C GLY A 10 0.32 8.43 11.40
N LEU A 11 1.13 7.41 11.14
CA LEU A 11 0.92 6.39 10.11
C LEU A 11 -0.18 5.37 10.45
N TYR A 12 -0.75 5.42 11.66
CA TYR A 12 -1.94 4.65 12.04
C TYR A 12 -3.25 5.34 11.72
N ARG A 13 -3.24 6.65 11.47
CA ARG A 13 -4.45 7.37 11.08
C ARG A 13 -4.93 6.83 9.74
N LYS A 14 -6.24 6.65 9.62
CA LYS A 14 -6.89 6.08 8.44
C LYS A 14 -8.26 6.72 8.26
N HIS A 15 -8.72 6.74 7.02
CA HIS A 15 -10.11 7.03 6.71
C HIS A 15 -11.04 5.94 7.26
N SER A 16 -12.31 6.29 7.45
CA SER A 16 -13.34 5.31 7.81
C SER A 16 -13.47 4.26 6.72
N LEU A 17 -13.54 2.99 7.12
CA LEU A 17 -13.72 1.90 6.16
C LEU A 17 -15.14 1.87 5.57
N ASP A 18 -16.08 2.59 6.19
CA ASP A 18 -17.45 2.75 5.70
C ASP A 18 -17.57 3.78 4.57
N HIS A 19 -16.50 4.51 4.27
CA HIS A 19 -16.49 5.45 3.16
C HIS A 19 -16.73 4.73 1.82
N PRO A 20 -17.59 5.25 0.91
CA PRO A 20 -17.96 4.57 -0.34
C PRO A 20 -16.76 4.01 -1.13
N VAL A 21 -15.75 4.83 -1.40
CA VAL A 21 -14.52 4.41 -2.09
C VAL A 21 -13.83 3.19 -1.46
N LEU A 22 -13.75 3.14 -0.12
CA LEU A 22 -13.09 2.04 0.60
C LEU A 22 -13.98 0.81 0.71
N LYS A 23 -15.30 1.01 0.82
CA LYS A 23 -16.30 -0.05 0.85
C LYS A 23 -16.42 -0.75 -0.50
N ASP A 24 -16.43 0.00 -1.59
CA ASP A 24 -16.47 -0.54 -2.95
C ASP A 24 -15.17 -1.30 -3.25
N PHE A 25 -14.02 -0.73 -2.86
CA PHE A 25 -12.74 -1.43 -2.96
C PHE A 25 -12.73 -2.73 -2.15
N GLY A 26 -13.21 -2.71 -0.90
CA GLY A 26 -13.33 -3.90 -0.07
C GLY A 26 -14.24 -4.96 -0.68
N THR A 27 -15.36 -4.54 -1.26
CA THR A 27 -16.32 -5.42 -1.96
C THR A 27 -15.68 -6.08 -3.17
N HIS A 28 -14.93 -5.31 -3.98
CA HIS A 28 -14.18 -5.84 -5.12
C HIS A 28 -13.16 -6.90 -4.69
N LEU A 29 -12.37 -6.62 -3.66
CA LEU A 29 -11.39 -7.58 -3.14
C LEU A 29 -12.05 -8.86 -2.61
N GLU A 30 -13.15 -8.72 -1.87
CA GLU A 30 -13.84 -9.85 -1.24
C GLU A 30 -14.57 -10.71 -2.28
N LYS A 31 -15.35 -10.09 -3.17
CA LYS A 31 -16.27 -10.81 -4.07
C LYS A 31 -15.62 -11.18 -5.39
N ASP A 32 -14.91 -10.23 -6.01
CA ASP A 32 -14.41 -10.41 -7.38
C ASP A 32 -13.04 -11.11 -7.38
N LEU A 33 -12.20 -10.77 -6.41
CA LEU A 33 -10.86 -11.36 -6.26
C LEU A 33 -10.81 -12.49 -5.23
N GLN A 34 -11.92 -12.80 -4.55
CA GLN A 34 -12.04 -13.85 -3.54
C GLN A 34 -10.89 -13.80 -2.49
N ASN A 35 -10.46 -12.59 -2.12
CA ASN A 35 -9.31 -12.40 -1.25
C ASN A 35 -9.73 -12.52 0.22
N GLU A 36 -9.40 -13.65 0.84
CA GLU A 36 -9.67 -13.91 2.27
C GLU A 36 -9.05 -12.87 3.22
N HIS A 37 -7.99 -12.18 2.78
CA HIS A 37 -7.29 -11.15 3.56
C HIS A 37 -7.67 -9.72 3.16
N TYR A 38 -8.81 -9.52 2.48
CA TYR A 38 -9.22 -8.21 1.96
C TYR A 38 -9.25 -7.11 3.02
N LYS A 39 -9.71 -7.41 4.26
CA LYS A 39 -9.81 -6.42 5.34
C LYS A 39 -8.47 -5.74 5.61
N GLN A 40 -7.37 -6.50 5.62
CA GLN A 40 -6.05 -5.94 5.85
C GLN A 40 -5.58 -5.08 4.67
N GLU A 41 -5.94 -5.46 3.44
CA GLU A 41 -5.64 -4.65 2.25
C GLU A 41 -6.41 -3.33 2.26
N VAL A 42 -7.70 -3.36 2.61
CA VAL A 42 -8.54 -2.15 2.76
C VAL A 42 -7.96 -1.24 3.84
N GLU A 43 -7.54 -1.79 4.99
CA GLU A 43 -6.92 -0.96 6.03
C GLU A 43 -5.61 -0.30 5.60
N ASN A 44 -4.77 -1.02 4.84
CA ASN A 44 -3.52 -0.46 4.33
C ASN A 44 -3.79 0.68 3.35
N VAL A 45 -4.77 0.51 2.45
CA VAL A 45 -5.20 1.57 1.54
C VAL A 45 -5.81 2.74 2.30
N ALA A 46 -6.63 2.51 3.32
CA ALA A 46 -7.24 3.57 4.13
C ALA A 46 -6.19 4.44 4.86
N ARG A 47 -5.11 3.84 5.37
CA ARG A 47 -3.97 4.57 5.97
C ARG A 47 -3.20 5.37 4.93
N PHE A 48 -2.96 4.78 3.76
CA PHE A 48 -2.30 5.46 2.67
C PHE A 48 -3.11 6.67 2.17
N LEU A 49 -4.40 6.49 1.90
CA LEU A 49 -5.27 7.58 1.44
C LEU A 49 -5.37 8.70 2.47
N TYR A 50 -5.41 8.38 3.76
CA TYR A 50 -5.40 9.41 4.82
C TYR A 50 -4.09 10.21 4.84
N PHE A 51 -2.96 9.56 4.56
CA PHE A 51 -1.68 10.27 4.42
C PHE A 51 -1.67 11.19 3.19
N MET A 52 -2.29 10.75 2.08
CA MET A 52 -2.35 11.51 0.84
C MET A 52 -3.31 12.70 0.94
N ASP A 53 -4.47 12.53 1.55
CA ASP A 53 -5.39 13.61 1.90
C ASP A 53 -6.17 13.21 3.17
N PRO A 54 -5.97 13.91 4.30
CA PRO A 54 -6.69 13.60 5.53
C PRO A 54 -8.17 14.02 5.49
N GLN A 55 -8.61 14.84 4.53
CA GLN A 55 -9.99 15.30 4.44
C GLN A 55 -10.91 14.26 3.82
N GLN A 56 -10.47 13.62 2.73
CA GLN A 56 -11.27 12.62 2.02
C GLN A 56 -10.40 11.57 1.30
N PRO A 57 -10.84 10.30 1.24
CA PRO A 57 -10.20 9.31 0.38
C PRO A 57 -10.62 9.53 -1.08
N SER A 58 -9.65 9.81 -1.95
CA SER A 58 -9.86 9.93 -3.40
C SER A 58 -8.78 9.16 -4.17
N LEU A 59 -8.94 9.02 -5.48
CA LEU A 59 -7.91 8.47 -6.36
C LEU A 59 -6.88 9.51 -6.82
N GLU A 60 -7.01 10.78 -6.41
CA GLU A 60 -6.13 11.86 -6.87
C GLU A 60 -4.67 11.66 -6.47
N PHE A 61 -4.40 10.79 -5.48
CA PHE A 61 -3.05 10.40 -5.08
C PHE A 61 -2.19 9.89 -6.24
N VAL A 62 -2.79 9.38 -7.32
CA VAL A 62 -2.06 8.88 -8.51
C VAL A 62 -1.24 9.99 -9.18
N ARG A 63 -1.64 11.26 -8.98
CA ARG A 63 -0.95 12.44 -9.51
C ARG A 63 0.20 12.90 -8.62
N ASP A 64 0.22 12.52 -7.34
CA ASP A 64 1.23 12.93 -6.36
C ASP A 64 2.19 11.78 -6.01
N ARG A 65 3.15 11.56 -6.91
CA ARG A 65 4.17 10.52 -6.75
C ARG A 65 5.16 10.83 -5.63
N GLU A 66 5.46 12.10 -5.38
CA GLU A 66 6.45 12.48 -4.36
C GLU A 66 5.89 12.27 -2.95
N LYS A 67 4.62 12.59 -2.71
CA LYS A 67 3.97 12.30 -1.43
C LYS A 67 3.77 10.79 -1.23
N SER A 68 3.51 10.04 -2.30
CA SER A 68 3.53 8.57 -2.25
C SER A 68 4.89 8.02 -1.83
N LYS A 69 5.99 8.52 -2.42
CA LYS A 69 7.37 8.16 -2.01
C LYS A 69 7.63 8.50 -0.56
N LEU A 70 7.18 9.68 -0.11
CA LEU A 70 7.33 10.11 1.28
C LEU A 70 6.64 9.14 2.24
N PHE A 71 5.44 8.67 1.93
CA PHE A 71 4.76 7.65 2.74
C PHE A 71 5.59 6.38 2.90
N PHE A 72 6.08 5.79 1.80
CA PHE A 72 6.88 4.57 1.85
C PHE A 72 8.23 4.77 2.56
N ARG A 73 8.83 5.94 2.41
CA ARG A 73 10.03 6.33 3.17
C ARG A 73 9.72 6.37 4.66
N GLN A 74 8.61 7.00 5.07
CA GLN A 74 8.20 7.06 6.47
C GLN A 74 7.89 5.68 7.06
N LEU A 75 7.29 4.76 6.29
CA LEU A 75 7.11 3.37 6.71
C LEU A 75 8.46 2.68 6.98
N THR A 76 9.44 2.89 6.11
CA THR A 76 10.80 2.34 6.26
C THR A 76 11.51 2.94 7.48
N GLU A 77 11.43 4.26 7.66
CA GLU A 77 12.00 4.97 8.82
C GLU A 77 11.33 4.57 10.14
N ALA A 78 10.05 4.19 10.12
CA ALA A 78 9.35 3.62 11.27
C ALA A 78 9.81 2.19 11.63
N LYS A 79 10.84 1.67 10.94
CA LYS A 79 11.41 0.32 11.11
C LYS A 79 10.37 -0.78 10.89
N LEU A 80 9.43 -0.57 9.96
CA LEU A 80 8.58 -1.65 9.48
C LEU A 80 9.40 -2.65 8.68
N SER A 81 9.00 -3.93 8.74
CA SER A 81 9.65 -4.97 7.95
C SER A 81 9.44 -4.71 6.45
N LYS A 82 10.42 -5.12 5.62
CA LYS A 82 10.31 -5.07 4.16
C LYS A 82 9.07 -5.80 3.64
N GLN A 83 8.67 -6.89 4.31
CA GLN A 83 7.45 -7.62 4.00
C GLN A 83 6.19 -6.76 4.26
N THR A 84 6.16 -6.00 5.34
CA THR A 84 5.03 -5.10 5.64
C THR A 84 4.95 -3.98 4.61
N VAL A 85 6.07 -3.34 4.24
CA VAL A 85 6.10 -2.31 3.18
C VAL A 85 5.63 -2.90 1.84
N ARG A 86 6.07 -4.13 1.51
CA ARG A 86 5.60 -4.87 0.33
C ARG A 86 4.09 -5.10 0.35
N ASN A 87 3.49 -5.38 1.52
CA ASN A 87 2.04 -5.56 1.65
C ASN A 87 1.27 -4.28 1.31
N TYR A 88 1.76 -3.09 1.73
CA TYR A 88 1.17 -1.82 1.32
C TYR A 88 1.22 -1.63 -0.21
N HIS A 89 2.36 -1.90 -0.84
CA HIS A 89 2.46 -1.85 -2.31
C HIS A 89 1.51 -2.85 -3.00
N LYS A 90 1.35 -4.05 -2.45
CA LYS A 90 0.40 -5.04 -2.98
C LYS A 90 -1.02 -4.49 -2.93
N SER A 91 -1.46 -4.00 -1.77
CA SER A 91 -2.82 -3.47 -1.58
C SER A 91 -3.14 -2.33 -2.55
N LEU A 92 -2.18 -1.45 -2.85
CA LEU A 92 -2.35 -0.34 -3.79
C LEU A 92 -2.31 -0.75 -5.28
N LYS A 93 -1.87 -1.97 -5.61
CA LYS A 93 -2.05 -2.51 -6.97
C LYS A 93 -3.42 -3.14 -7.16
N SER A 94 -3.97 -3.71 -6.10
CA SER A 94 -5.26 -4.41 -6.13
C SER A 94 -6.43 -3.43 -6.26
N THR A 95 -6.22 -2.12 -5.99
CA THR A 95 -7.21 -1.10 -6.29
C THR A 95 -7.47 -1.13 -7.79
N ASN A 96 -8.63 -1.65 -8.18
CA ASN A 96 -9.08 -1.64 -9.56
C ASN A 96 -9.43 -0.19 -9.91
N LEU A 97 -8.40 0.60 -10.25
CA LEU A 97 -8.48 2.05 -10.50
C LEU A 97 -9.18 2.40 -11.83
N ARG A 98 -10.10 1.53 -12.28
CA ARG A 98 -10.85 1.68 -13.51
C ARG A 98 -12.09 2.52 -13.24
N HIS A 99 -11.97 3.83 -13.39
CA HIS A 99 -13.11 4.70 -13.65
C HIS A 99 -13.02 5.30 -15.05
N GLU A 100 -14.19 5.68 -15.56
CA GLU A 100 -14.55 6.07 -16.93
C GLU A 100 -13.85 7.33 -17.47
N ASP A 101 -12.92 7.92 -16.70
CA ASP A 101 -12.09 9.05 -17.09
C ASP A 101 -10.79 8.54 -17.73
N ALA A 102 -10.65 8.72 -19.05
CA ALA A 102 -9.51 8.26 -19.82
C ALA A 102 -8.16 8.83 -19.34
N THR A 103 -8.16 10.07 -18.81
CA THR A 103 -6.97 10.72 -18.26
C THR A 103 -6.63 10.13 -16.90
N LEU A 104 -7.62 9.97 -16.02
CA LEU A 104 -7.44 9.31 -14.72
C LEU A 104 -6.97 7.87 -14.90
N HIS A 105 -7.52 7.15 -15.88
CA HIS A 105 -7.10 5.78 -16.21
C HIS A 105 -5.63 5.73 -16.68
N GLY A 106 -5.18 6.73 -17.46
CA GLY A 106 -3.77 6.89 -17.82
C GLY A 106 -2.87 7.10 -16.61
N ASP A 107 -3.25 8.00 -15.69
CA ASP A 107 -2.52 8.26 -14.45
C ASP A 107 -2.46 7.01 -13.56
N CYS A 108 -3.57 6.29 -13.44
CA CYS A 108 -3.69 5.06 -12.67
C CYS A 108 -2.80 3.94 -13.24
N ARG A 109 -2.76 3.79 -14.57
CA ARG A 109 -1.88 2.82 -15.23
C ARG A 109 -0.41 3.13 -14.94
N HIS A 110 0.01 4.39 -15.11
CA HIS A 110 1.38 4.79 -14.81
C HIS A 110 1.73 4.58 -13.33
N PHE A 111 0.79 4.81 -12.42
CA PHE A 111 0.98 4.56 -11.00
C PHE A 111 1.14 3.06 -10.68
N ILE A 112 0.29 2.20 -11.27
CA ILE A 112 0.38 0.74 -11.13
C ILE A 112 1.74 0.23 -11.63
N ASP A 113 2.23 0.72 -12.76
CA ASP A 113 3.54 0.36 -13.31
C ASP A 113 4.68 0.79 -12.37
N TYR A 114 4.61 2.02 -11.86
CA TYR A 114 5.57 2.55 -10.89
C TYR A 114 5.62 1.68 -9.61
N ILE A 115 4.46 1.41 -9.01
CA ILE A 115 4.34 0.51 -7.85
C ILE A 115 4.82 -0.90 -8.22
N GLY A 116 4.60 -1.30 -9.48
CA GLY A 116 5.14 -2.50 -10.12
C GLY A 116 6.63 -2.69 -9.93
N VAL A 117 7.39 -1.70 -10.36
CA VAL A 117 8.85 -1.71 -10.28
C VAL A 117 9.30 -1.76 -8.82
N GLN A 118 8.70 -0.95 -7.95
CA GLN A 118 9.05 -0.90 -6.53
C GLN A 118 8.81 -2.25 -5.84
N GLN A 119 7.65 -2.88 -6.08
CA GLN A 119 7.33 -4.19 -5.52
C GLN A 119 8.31 -5.28 -5.98
N LYS A 120 8.77 -5.24 -7.23
CA LYS A 120 9.76 -6.21 -7.77
C LYS A 120 11.11 -6.07 -7.08
N CYS A 121 11.57 -4.85 -6.86
CA CYS A 121 12.80 -4.56 -6.12
C CYS A 121 12.70 -5.05 -4.66
N LEU A 122 11.60 -4.73 -3.97
CA LEU A 122 11.37 -5.17 -2.59
C LEU A 122 11.29 -6.70 -2.48
N SER A 123 10.63 -7.37 -3.42
CA SER A 123 10.52 -8.83 -3.43
C SER A 123 11.89 -9.50 -3.54
N LYS A 124 12.79 -8.98 -4.39
CA LYS A 124 14.18 -9.47 -4.47
C LYS A 124 14.94 -9.30 -3.15
N GLN A 125 14.76 -8.16 -2.47
CA GLN A 125 15.40 -7.90 -1.18
C GLN A 125 14.88 -8.83 -0.08
N VAL A 126 13.56 -9.08 -0.04
CA VAL A 126 12.94 -10.02 0.90
C VAL A 126 13.46 -11.44 0.67
N SER A 127 13.53 -11.89 -0.58
CA SER A 127 14.07 -13.21 -0.91
C SER A 127 15.53 -13.36 -0.45
N LYS A 128 16.37 -12.34 -0.68
CA LYS A 128 17.77 -12.34 -0.18
C LYS A 128 17.82 -12.47 1.34
N GLU A 129 16.98 -11.72 2.05
CA GLU A 129 16.93 -11.72 3.52
C GLU A 129 16.47 -13.07 4.10
N ILE A 130 15.51 -13.74 3.43
CA ILE A 130 15.07 -15.10 3.80
C ILE A 130 16.18 -16.11 3.54
N THR A 131 16.83 -16.06 2.38
CA THR A 131 17.94 -16.97 2.05
C THR A 131 19.11 -16.81 3.01
N GLN A 132 19.49 -15.57 3.35
CA GLN A 132 20.54 -15.30 4.33
C GLN A 132 20.19 -15.90 5.70
N LYS A 133 18.98 -15.63 6.21
CA LYS A 133 18.53 -16.20 7.49
C LYS A 133 18.49 -17.73 7.52
N ARG A 134 18.24 -18.37 6.37
CA ARG A 134 18.31 -19.84 6.26
C ARG A 134 19.74 -20.32 6.28
N HIS A 135 20.64 -19.63 5.59
CA HIS A 135 22.07 -19.94 5.60
C HIS A 135 22.63 -19.80 7.02
N ASP A 136 22.40 -18.67 7.69
CA ASP A 136 22.89 -18.41 9.07
C ASP A 136 22.38 -19.40 10.13
N ARG A 137 21.36 -20.22 9.81
CA ARG A 137 20.84 -21.28 10.70
C ARG A 137 21.44 -22.66 10.43
N LEU A 138 22.12 -22.82 9.30
CA LEU A 138 22.75 -24.06 8.85
C LEU A 138 24.26 -24.09 9.09
N ILE A 139 24.84 -22.96 9.53
CA ILE A 139 26.24 -22.79 9.96
C ILE A 139 26.22 -22.58 11.47
#